data_AF-A0A2T5DWI5-F1
#
_entry.id   AF-A0A2T5DWI5-F1
#
_cell.length_a   1.000
_cell.length_b   1.000
_cell.length_c   1.000
_cell.angle_alpha   90.00
_cell.angle_beta   90.00
_cell.angle_gamma   90.00
#
_symmetry.space_group_name_H-M   'P 1'
#
loop_
_entity.id
_entity.type
_entity.pdbx_description
1 polymer ?
#
loop_
_entity_poly.entity_id
_entity_poly.type
_entity_poly.pdbx_seq_one_letter_code
_entity_poly.pdbx_strand_id
1 'polypeptide(L)'
;MINNYTISPDDPDLNAYEKYIADFHQQLSYLKIGEEPSYENADFFEEAITVEYLPGNDDGYCVFAASLFSEDLLNSYKLDAHLMLQKSYGKKADKTVDSIKNDFLRLEDKPSLIAELKGLSKRCCQLWDYIIYKHLSDPLAKITEDDVSMIIEQSDQIGDELIKLSLCEDMELGGTKALSNGAKYDGLAKAVLQLYEGELPLYAQLFTQVCVNKLGNELVEYDHDIIKVVDLILTHRLALKSDCAAGRKKVRKEMLQLPAEYIYVRLNGNLKADSTKAAYRWLFIKAWAYSYLKINPMSLSDLARVIAKDDRFFYRDSMHLLSYCKSEAERNDLIDKRFLDLKNELSKWNKNEDSEGFINGKLIAMSQRGS
;
A
#
# COMPACT_ATOMS: atom_id res chain seq x y z
N MET A 1 16.20 -3.55 43.87
CA MET A 1 14.94 -4.02 43.28
C MET A 1 14.93 -3.57 41.83
N ILE A 2 14.62 -4.46 40.89
CA ILE A 2 14.44 -4.07 39.49
C ILE A 2 13.06 -3.41 39.42
N ASN A 3 13.00 -2.15 38.99
CA ASN A 3 11.72 -1.51 38.69
C ASN A 3 11.23 -2.08 37.36
N ASN A 4 10.23 -2.94 37.43
CA ASN A 4 9.60 -3.51 36.25
C ASN A 4 8.83 -2.42 35.51
N TYR A 5 8.92 -2.44 34.18
CA TYR A 5 8.15 -1.55 33.33
C TYR A 5 6.77 -2.16 33.08
N THR A 6 5.74 -1.32 33.14
CA THR A 6 4.33 -1.73 33.01
C THR A 6 3.59 -0.67 32.19
N ILE A 7 2.60 -1.10 31.42
CA ILE A 7 1.69 -0.22 30.68
C ILE A 7 0.28 -0.44 31.25
N SER A 8 -0.47 0.64 31.47
CA SER A 8 -1.83 0.55 32.03
C SER A 8 -2.78 -0.12 31.02
N PRO A 9 -3.71 -0.99 31.45
CA PRO A 9 -4.77 -1.51 30.57
C PRO A 9 -5.65 -0.40 29.99
N ASP A 10 -5.87 0.67 30.75
CA ASP A 10 -6.66 1.84 30.33
C ASP A 10 -5.87 2.84 29.48
N ASP A 11 -4.68 2.47 29.00
CA ASP A 11 -3.83 3.38 28.23
C ASP A 11 -4.52 3.80 26.91
N PRO A 12 -4.74 5.10 26.69
CA PRO A 12 -5.46 5.60 25.51
C PRO A 12 -4.79 5.27 24.17
N ASP A 13 -3.47 5.04 24.13
CA ASP A 13 -2.81 4.60 22.90
C ASP A 13 -3.13 3.13 22.57
N LEU A 14 -3.39 2.28 23.57
CA LEU A 14 -3.86 0.90 23.34
C LEU A 14 -5.27 0.89 22.74
N ASN A 15 -6.16 1.74 23.25
CA ASN A 15 -7.49 1.94 22.68
C ASN A 15 -7.43 2.48 21.24
N ALA A 16 -6.51 3.40 20.96
CA ALA A 16 -6.28 3.93 19.62
C ALA A 16 -5.71 2.88 18.67
N TYR A 17 -4.81 2.01 19.14
CA TYR A 17 -4.32 0.88 18.36
C TYR A 17 -5.49 0.00 17.90
N GLU A 18 -6.38 -0.40 18.82
CA GLU A 18 -7.50 -1.27 18.47
C GLU A 18 -8.42 -0.61 17.43
N LYS A 19 -8.71 0.68 17.61
CA LYS A 19 -9.58 1.46 16.71
C LYS A 19 -9.00 1.68 15.31
N TYR A 20 -7.69 1.92 15.19
CA TYR A 20 -7.09 2.38 13.92
C TYR A 20 -6.25 1.31 13.21
N ILE A 21 -5.90 0.23 13.90
CA ILE A 21 -4.91 -0.73 13.41
C ILE A 21 -5.45 -2.15 13.45
N ALA A 22 -5.98 -2.61 14.58
CA ALA A 22 -6.40 -4.01 14.73
C ALA A 22 -7.46 -4.40 13.69
N ASP A 23 -8.48 -3.55 13.51
CA ASP A 23 -9.57 -3.80 12.56
C ASP A 23 -9.09 -3.84 11.08
N PHE A 24 -8.00 -3.15 10.76
CA PHE A 24 -7.42 -3.09 9.41
C PHE A 24 -6.35 -4.16 9.17
N HIS A 25 -5.97 -4.88 10.23
CA HIS A 25 -5.16 -6.09 10.18
C HIS A 25 -6.06 -7.31 10.37
N GLN A 26 -6.79 -7.70 9.31
CA GLN A 26 -7.55 -8.96 9.29
C GLN A 26 -6.69 -10.16 9.73
N GLN A 27 -5.37 -10.07 9.56
CA GLN A 27 -4.44 -11.10 10.01
C GLN A 27 -4.41 -11.35 11.51
N LEU A 28 -4.81 -10.36 12.30
CA LEU A 28 -4.81 -10.37 13.76
C LEU A 28 -6.23 -10.31 14.34
N SER A 29 -7.25 -10.23 13.50
CA SER A 29 -8.65 -10.09 13.94
C SER A 29 -9.10 -11.26 14.81
N TYR A 30 -8.60 -12.47 14.55
CA TYR A 30 -8.89 -13.67 15.33
C TYR A 30 -8.38 -13.62 16.77
N LEU A 31 -7.40 -12.75 17.07
CA LEU A 31 -6.86 -12.58 18.42
C LEU A 31 -7.81 -11.80 19.33
N LYS A 32 -8.76 -11.06 18.75
CA LYS A 32 -9.83 -10.36 19.46
C LYS A 32 -10.93 -11.35 19.85
N ILE A 33 -11.24 -11.46 21.14
CA ILE A 33 -12.22 -12.43 21.66
C ILE A 33 -13.39 -11.68 22.29
N GLY A 34 -14.52 -11.62 21.58
CA GLY A 34 -15.68 -10.84 22.02
C GLY A 34 -15.33 -9.36 22.11
N GLU A 35 -15.51 -8.77 23.30
CA GLU A 35 -15.17 -7.36 23.57
C GLU A 35 -13.71 -7.16 24.03
N GLU A 36 -12.95 -8.25 24.21
CA GLU A 36 -11.56 -8.17 24.67
C GLU A 36 -10.64 -7.73 23.51
N PRO A 37 -9.87 -6.63 23.66
CA PRO A 37 -8.97 -6.13 22.61
C PRO A 37 -7.92 -7.15 22.20
N SER A 38 -7.49 -7.08 20.94
CA SER A 38 -6.53 -8.04 20.36
C SER A 38 -5.21 -8.15 21.14
N TYR A 39 -4.70 -7.04 21.69
CA TYR A 39 -3.44 -6.99 22.45
C TYR A 39 -3.50 -7.64 23.84
N GLU A 40 -4.70 -7.96 24.36
CA GLU A 40 -4.84 -8.67 25.63
C GLU A 40 -4.57 -10.16 25.51
N ASN A 41 -4.71 -10.71 24.30
CA ASN A 41 -4.46 -12.10 23.98
C ASN A 41 -2.99 -12.46 24.30
N ALA A 42 -2.81 -13.61 24.95
CA ALA A 42 -1.50 -14.09 25.39
C ALA A 42 -0.52 -14.31 24.23
N ASP A 43 -1.03 -14.71 23.06
CA ASP A 43 -0.21 -15.03 21.90
C ASP A 43 0.01 -13.82 20.98
N PHE A 44 -0.59 -12.66 21.29
CA PHE A 44 -0.53 -11.48 20.42
C PHE A 44 0.90 -11.06 20.11
N PHE A 45 1.81 -11.04 21.09
CA PHE A 45 3.19 -10.59 20.84
C PHE A 45 3.95 -11.54 19.89
N GLU A 46 3.64 -12.84 19.90
CA GLU A 46 4.26 -13.81 18.99
C GLU A 46 3.63 -13.71 17.61
N GLU A 47 2.31 -13.71 17.53
CA GLU A 47 1.56 -13.69 16.27
C GLU A 47 1.73 -12.36 15.52
N ALA A 48 1.61 -11.23 16.22
CA ALA A 48 1.64 -9.91 15.59
C ALA A 48 2.98 -9.59 14.90
N ILE A 49 4.09 -10.16 15.37
CA ILE A 49 5.41 -9.94 14.76
C ILE A 49 5.68 -10.85 13.55
N THR A 50 4.83 -11.86 13.30
CA THR A 50 4.91 -12.70 12.10
C THR A 50 4.30 -12.04 10.86
N VAL A 51 3.48 -11.00 11.06
CA VAL A 51 2.81 -10.27 9.98
C VAL A 51 3.83 -9.51 9.13
N GLU A 52 3.75 -9.68 7.81
CA GLU A 52 4.66 -9.06 6.84
C GLU A 52 4.48 -7.53 6.77
N TYR A 53 3.23 -7.07 6.80
CA TYR A 53 2.87 -5.68 6.51
C TYR A 53 2.53 -4.86 7.74
N LEU A 54 3.48 -4.68 8.66
CA LEU A 54 3.23 -3.92 9.89
C LEU A 54 2.86 -2.44 9.65
N PRO A 55 2.09 -1.82 10.57
CA PRO A 55 1.71 -0.42 10.47
C PRO A 55 2.92 0.49 10.40
N GLY A 56 2.85 1.49 9.53
CA GLY A 56 3.93 2.46 9.35
C GLY A 56 5.20 1.90 8.69
N ASN A 57 5.13 0.77 8.01
CA ASN A 57 6.25 0.27 7.21
C ASN A 57 6.55 1.17 5.99
N ASP A 58 7.75 0.97 5.44
CA ASP A 58 8.26 1.74 4.29
C ASP A 58 7.88 1.17 2.93
N ASP A 59 7.22 0.01 2.91
CA ASP A 59 6.79 -0.58 1.66
C ASP A 59 5.68 0.28 1.03
N GLY A 60 5.94 0.78 -0.18
CA GLY A 60 5.01 1.58 -0.96
C GLY A 60 3.71 0.87 -1.30
N TYR A 61 3.70 -0.47 -1.32
CA TYR A 61 2.53 -1.31 -1.61
C TYR A 61 2.08 -2.12 -0.40
N CYS A 62 2.35 -1.60 0.80
CA CYS A 62 1.92 -2.23 2.03
C CYS A 62 0.43 -2.58 2.05
N VAL A 63 0.10 -3.85 2.30
CA VAL A 63 -1.29 -4.33 2.35
C VAL A 63 -2.09 -3.66 3.46
N PHE A 64 -1.48 -3.43 4.63
CA PHE A 64 -2.12 -2.65 5.70
C PHE A 64 -2.44 -1.21 5.25
N ALA A 65 -1.52 -0.55 4.55
CA ALA A 65 -1.80 0.80 4.06
C ALA A 65 -2.91 0.78 3.00
N ALA A 66 -2.95 -0.25 2.15
CA ALA A 66 -4.00 -0.43 1.15
C ALA A 66 -5.39 -0.66 1.78
N SER A 67 -5.48 -1.39 2.91
CA SER A 67 -6.77 -1.61 3.59
C SER A 67 -7.36 -0.33 4.21
N LEU A 68 -6.54 0.70 4.43
CA LEU A 68 -7.01 2.01 4.89
C LEU A 68 -7.69 2.85 3.78
N PHE A 69 -7.64 2.46 2.51
CA PHE A 69 -8.32 3.17 1.43
C PHE A 69 -9.83 2.94 1.48
N SER A 70 -10.62 4.01 1.57
CA SER A 70 -12.04 3.98 1.20
C SER A 70 -12.21 3.92 -0.33
N GLU A 71 -13.41 3.60 -0.82
CA GLU A 71 -13.71 3.65 -2.25
C GLU A 71 -13.46 5.04 -2.85
N ASP A 72 -13.84 6.11 -2.14
CA ASP A 72 -13.59 7.50 -2.58
C ASP A 72 -12.10 7.82 -2.69
N LEU A 73 -11.29 7.32 -1.75
CA LEU A 73 -9.83 7.50 -1.78
C LEU A 73 -9.19 6.70 -2.91
N LEU A 74 -9.67 5.48 -3.17
CA LEU A 74 -9.22 4.67 -4.31
C LEU A 74 -9.53 5.39 -5.63
N ASN A 75 -10.77 5.86 -5.81
CA ASN A 75 -11.17 6.60 -7.00
C ASN A 75 -10.37 7.90 -7.19
N SER A 76 -10.08 8.60 -6.09
CA SER A 76 -9.21 9.80 -6.11
C SER A 76 -7.79 9.45 -6.59
N TYR A 77 -7.21 8.37 -6.07
CA TYR A 77 -5.88 7.92 -6.47
C TYR A 77 -5.83 7.49 -7.95
N LYS A 78 -6.84 6.74 -8.41
CA LYS A 78 -6.97 6.35 -9.83
C LYS A 78 -7.08 7.58 -10.73
N LEU A 79 -7.86 8.58 -10.32
CA LEU A 79 -7.96 9.85 -11.04
C LEU A 79 -6.61 10.57 -11.13
N ASP A 80 -5.85 10.66 -10.04
CA ASP A 80 -4.52 11.27 -10.02
C ASP A 80 -3.55 10.58 -10.99
N ALA A 81 -3.61 9.25 -11.08
CA ALA A 81 -2.85 8.48 -12.06
C ALA A 81 -3.30 8.75 -13.52
N HIS A 82 -4.62 8.76 -13.78
CA HIS A 82 -5.18 9.13 -15.09
C HIS A 82 -4.78 10.55 -15.50
N LEU A 83 -4.69 11.49 -14.55
CA LEU A 83 -4.23 12.86 -14.79
C LEU A 83 -2.73 12.90 -15.05
N MET A 84 -1.93 12.08 -14.35
CA MET A 84 -0.49 11.95 -14.62
C MET A 84 -0.23 11.50 -16.06
N LEU A 85 -0.96 10.50 -16.55
CA LEU A 85 -0.87 10.03 -17.93
C LEU A 85 -1.30 11.11 -18.94
N GLN A 86 -2.05 12.14 -18.54
CA GLN A 86 -2.39 13.26 -19.45
C GLN A 86 -1.30 14.34 -19.54
N LYS A 87 -0.36 14.40 -18.59
CA LYS A 87 0.60 15.52 -18.53
C LYS A 87 1.57 15.57 -19.72
N SER A 88 1.85 14.44 -20.39
CA SER A 88 2.75 14.42 -21.56
C SER A 88 2.21 15.16 -22.78
N TYR A 89 0.92 15.55 -22.77
CA TYR A 89 0.33 16.36 -23.83
C TYR A 89 0.62 17.88 -23.66
N GLY A 90 1.02 18.34 -22.46
CA GLY A 90 1.45 19.73 -22.17
C GLY A 90 0.33 20.77 -22.05
N LYS A 91 0.64 21.98 -21.54
CA LYS A 91 -0.34 23.10 -21.35
C LYS A 91 -1.01 23.64 -22.63
N LYS A 92 -0.53 23.27 -23.82
CA LYS A 92 -1.20 23.59 -25.10
C LYS A 92 -2.30 22.57 -25.46
N ALA A 93 -2.58 21.61 -24.58
CA ALA A 93 -3.44 20.46 -24.86
C ALA A 93 -4.90 20.61 -24.48
N ASP A 94 -5.38 21.76 -24.02
CA ASP A 94 -6.81 21.92 -23.72
C ASP A 94 -7.70 21.77 -24.99
N LYS A 95 -7.12 21.90 -26.19
CA LYS A 95 -7.77 21.53 -27.46
C LYS A 95 -7.34 20.16 -28.01
N THR A 96 -6.31 19.54 -27.42
CA THR A 96 -5.69 18.31 -27.90
C THR A 96 -6.02 17.09 -27.04
N VAL A 97 -6.39 17.23 -25.76
CA VAL A 97 -6.81 16.09 -24.92
C VAL A 97 -8.14 15.53 -25.45
N ASP A 98 -9.11 16.38 -25.79
CA ASP A 98 -10.35 15.93 -26.44
C ASP A 98 -10.11 15.52 -27.90
N SER A 99 -9.16 16.14 -28.61
CA SER A 99 -8.74 15.68 -29.96
C SER A 99 -8.05 14.32 -29.92
N ILE A 100 -7.25 14.02 -28.91
CA ILE A 100 -6.50 12.76 -28.76
C ILE A 100 -7.40 11.68 -28.18
N LYS A 101 -8.33 12.03 -27.27
CA LYS A 101 -9.45 11.15 -26.89
C LYS A 101 -10.29 10.80 -28.13
N ASN A 102 -10.51 11.75 -29.02
CA ASN A 102 -11.13 11.53 -30.33
C ASN A 102 -10.20 10.80 -31.34
N ASP A 103 -8.88 10.98 -31.30
CA ASP A 103 -7.93 10.26 -32.17
C ASP A 103 -7.68 8.83 -31.69
N PHE A 104 -7.91 8.54 -30.40
CA PHE A 104 -7.99 7.18 -29.86
C PHE A 104 -9.37 6.55 -30.09
N LEU A 105 -10.46 7.33 -30.08
CA LEU A 105 -11.76 6.87 -30.60
C LEU A 105 -11.70 6.57 -32.11
N ARG A 106 -10.77 7.20 -32.86
CA ARG A 106 -10.41 6.81 -34.25
C ARG A 106 -9.52 5.56 -34.35
N LEU A 107 -9.15 4.90 -33.24
CA LEU A 107 -8.55 3.57 -33.32
C LEU A 107 -9.49 2.55 -33.96
N GLU A 108 -10.79 2.84 -34.10
CA GLU A 108 -11.72 1.99 -34.87
C GLU A 108 -11.21 1.75 -36.31
N ASP A 109 -10.40 2.67 -36.86
CA ASP A 109 -9.72 2.53 -38.16
C ASP A 109 -8.44 1.66 -38.11
N LYS A 110 -8.04 1.18 -36.93
CA LYS A 110 -6.82 0.37 -36.66
C LYS A 110 -7.17 -0.89 -35.84
N PRO A 111 -7.86 -1.87 -36.45
CA PRO A 111 -8.40 -3.03 -35.74
C PRO A 111 -7.33 -3.91 -35.07
N SER A 112 -6.10 -3.96 -35.60
CA SER A 112 -4.94 -4.62 -34.99
C SER A 112 -4.62 -4.04 -33.61
N LEU A 113 -4.45 -2.72 -33.54
CA LEU A 113 -4.09 -2.02 -32.31
C LEU A 113 -5.21 -2.08 -31.27
N ILE A 114 -6.49 -2.01 -31.69
CA ILE A 114 -7.61 -2.23 -30.77
C ILE A 114 -7.59 -3.65 -30.20
N ALA A 115 -7.35 -4.67 -31.04
CA ALA A 115 -7.32 -6.06 -30.58
C ALA A 115 -6.22 -6.27 -29.53
N GLU A 116 -5.03 -5.69 -29.75
CA GLU A 116 -3.92 -5.72 -28.79
C GLU A 116 -4.31 -5.01 -27.48
N LEU A 117 -4.90 -3.81 -27.53
CA LEU A 117 -5.32 -3.08 -26.33
C LEU A 117 -6.41 -3.80 -25.54
N LYS A 118 -7.36 -4.44 -26.21
CA LYS A 118 -8.36 -5.31 -25.56
C LYS A 118 -7.72 -6.55 -24.94
N GLY A 119 -6.72 -7.13 -25.61
CA GLY A 119 -5.92 -8.23 -25.06
C GLY A 119 -5.19 -7.83 -23.77
N LEU A 120 -4.59 -6.63 -23.75
CA LEU A 120 -3.94 -6.07 -22.58
C LEU A 120 -4.93 -5.73 -21.46
N SER A 121 -6.07 -5.13 -21.77
CA SER A 121 -7.15 -4.87 -20.81
C SER A 121 -7.63 -6.16 -20.13
N LYS A 122 -7.83 -7.22 -20.93
CA LYS A 122 -8.18 -8.53 -20.39
C LYS A 122 -7.08 -9.08 -19.47
N ARG A 123 -5.81 -8.90 -19.80
CA ARG A 123 -4.70 -9.29 -18.90
C ARG A 123 -4.65 -8.47 -17.62
N CYS A 124 -5.01 -7.19 -17.65
CA CYS A 124 -5.22 -6.41 -16.43
C CYS A 124 -6.32 -7.03 -15.56
N CYS A 125 -7.45 -7.44 -16.16
CA CYS A 125 -8.51 -8.13 -15.43
C CYS A 125 -8.02 -9.48 -14.85
N GLN A 126 -7.19 -10.21 -15.59
CA GLN A 126 -6.63 -11.50 -15.15
C GLN A 126 -5.69 -11.41 -13.95
N LEU A 127 -5.18 -10.22 -13.60
CA LEU A 127 -4.46 -10.00 -12.33
C LEU A 127 -5.33 -10.37 -11.12
N TRP A 128 -6.65 -10.30 -11.27
CA TRP A 128 -7.61 -10.63 -10.23
C TRP A 128 -7.83 -12.13 -10.08
N ASP A 129 -7.60 -12.92 -11.14
CA ASP A 129 -7.98 -14.34 -11.19
C ASP A 129 -7.44 -15.12 -9.98
N TYR A 130 -6.15 -14.96 -9.73
CA TYR A 130 -5.47 -15.68 -8.65
C TYR A 130 -5.92 -15.17 -7.27
N ILE A 131 -6.11 -13.85 -7.10
CA ILE A 131 -6.54 -13.26 -5.83
C ILE A 131 -7.98 -13.68 -5.49
N ILE A 132 -8.90 -13.59 -6.46
CA ILE A 132 -10.28 -14.06 -6.33
C ILE A 132 -10.29 -15.55 -6.00
N TYR A 133 -9.56 -16.38 -6.74
CA TYR A 133 -9.53 -17.82 -6.51
C TYR A 133 -8.99 -18.16 -5.11
N LYS A 134 -7.90 -17.51 -4.68
CA LYS A 134 -7.30 -17.68 -3.35
C LYS A 134 -8.31 -17.38 -2.26
N HIS A 135 -9.01 -16.23 -2.34
CA HIS A 135 -10.00 -15.82 -1.36
C HIS A 135 -11.27 -16.70 -1.35
N LEU A 136 -11.73 -17.17 -2.52
CA LEU A 136 -12.89 -18.08 -2.58
C LEU A 136 -12.57 -19.49 -2.07
N SER A 137 -11.32 -19.93 -2.22
CA SER A 137 -10.86 -21.25 -1.75
C SER A 137 -10.64 -21.26 -0.24
N ASP A 138 -10.19 -20.14 0.31
CA ASP A 138 -10.00 -19.91 1.73
C ASP A 138 -10.36 -18.45 2.03
N PRO A 139 -11.55 -18.17 2.60
CA PRO A 139 -11.98 -16.82 2.94
C PRO A 139 -11.06 -16.11 3.94
N LEU A 140 -10.24 -16.86 4.67
CA LEU A 140 -9.24 -16.33 5.60
C LEU A 140 -7.88 -16.12 4.92
N ALA A 141 -7.73 -16.47 3.65
CA ALA A 141 -6.51 -16.30 2.91
C ALA A 141 -6.20 -14.82 2.71
N LYS A 142 -4.95 -14.48 3.03
CA LYS A 142 -4.44 -13.12 3.07
C LYS A 142 -3.64 -12.83 1.79
N ILE A 143 -3.57 -11.55 1.43
CA ILE A 143 -2.57 -11.09 0.45
C ILE A 143 -1.19 -11.13 1.11
N THR A 144 -0.25 -11.80 0.45
CA THR A 144 1.16 -11.94 0.88
C THR A 144 2.09 -11.08 0.02
N GLU A 145 3.35 -10.96 0.45
CA GLU A 145 4.41 -10.30 -0.33
C GLU A 145 4.61 -10.94 -1.72
N ASP A 146 4.48 -12.26 -1.83
CA ASP A 146 4.54 -12.98 -3.10
C ASP A 146 3.40 -12.56 -4.04
N ASP A 147 2.19 -12.40 -3.52
CA ASP A 147 1.04 -11.95 -4.30
C ASP A 147 1.26 -10.53 -4.82
N VAL A 148 1.73 -9.62 -3.95
CA VAL A 148 2.08 -8.23 -4.31
C VAL A 148 3.18 -8.21 -5.38
N SER A 149 4.22 -9.01 -5.20
CA SER A 149 5.34 -9.12 -6.15
C SER A 149 4.88 -9.61 -7.52
N MET A 150 3.99 -10.61 -7.55
CA MET A 150 3.37 -11.11 -8.78
C MET A 150 2.56 -10.02 -9.49
N ILE A 151 1.74 -9.26 -8.76
CA ILE A 151 0.93 -8.19 -9.34
C ILE A 151 1.83 -7.09 -9.92
N ILE A 152 2.91 -6.71 -9.21
CA ILE A 152 3.89 -5.74 -9.70
C ILE A 152 4.55 -6.23 -10.99
N GLU A 153 5.03 -7.47 -11.02
CA GLU A 153 5.71 -8.04 -12.18
C GLU A 153 4.80 -8.05 -13.41
N GLN A 154 3.57 -8.56 -13.27
CA GLN A 154 2.63 -8.62 -14.38
C GLN A 154 2.19 -7.23 -14.84
N SER A 155 2.00 -6.28 -13.92
CA SER A 155 1.70 -4.89 -14.25
C SER A 155 2.86 -4.23 -15.03
N ASP A 156 4.11 -4.53 -14.66
CA ASP A 156 5.29 -4.07 -15.37
C ASP A 156 5.41 -4.67 -16.77
N GLN A 157 5.09 -5.95 -16.93
CA GLN A 157 5.07 -6.62 -18.24
C GLN A 157 4.04 -5.97 -19.18
N ILE A 158 2.83 -5.69 -18.67
CA ILE A 158 1.81 -4.94 -19.42
C ILE A 158 2.34 -3.55 -19.80
N GLY A 159 3.03 -2.87 -18.88
CA GLY A 159 3.72 -1.61 -19.16
C GLY A 159 4.77 -1.73 -20.27
N ASP A 160 5.58 -2.78 -20.27
CA ASP A 160 6.62 -2.99 -21.28
C ASP A 160 6.04 -3.32 -22.67
N GLU A 161 4.90 -4.01 -22.71
CA GLU A 161 4.17 -4.25 -23.96
C GLU A 161 3.55 -2.97 -24.51
N LEU A 162 3.00 -2.12 -23.64
CA LEU A 162 2.54 -0.78 -24.03
C LEU A 162 3.67 0.09 -24.57
N ILE A 163 4.89 -0.03 -24.03
CA ILE A 163 6.08 0.63 -24.59
C ILE A 163 6.35 0.12 -26.00
N LYS A 164 6.32 -1.19 -26.25
CA LYS A 164 6.50 -1.76 -27.59
C LYS A 164 5.42 -1.29 -28.56
N LEU A 165 4.15 -1.28 -28.14
CA LEU A 165 3.03 -0.75 -28.92
C LEU A 165 3.20 0.74 -29.24
N SER A 166 3.76 1.53 -28.32
CA SER A 166 4.03 2.95 -28.58
C SER A 166 5.03 3.21 -29.72
N LEU A 167 5.79 2.17 -30.13
CA LEU A 167 6.82 2.21 -31.17
C LEU A 167 6.40 1.50 -32.46
N CYS A 168 5.19 0.95 -32.54
CA CYS A 168 4.76 0.20 -33.71
C CYS A 168 4.42 1.11 -34.90
N GLU A 169 4.39 0.53 -36.10
CA GLU A 169 4.13 1.26 -37.35
C GLU A 169 2.77 1.98 -37.34
N ASP A 170 1.77 1.37 -36.70
CA ASP A 170 0.44 1.98 -36.54
C ASP A 170 0.52 3.33 -35.79
N MET A 171 1.50 3.52 -34.91
CA MET A 171 1.70 4.78 -34.19
C MET A 171 2.42 5.85 -35.01
N GLU A 172 2.98 5.50 -36.17
CA GLU A 172 3.65 6.41 -37.12
C GLU A 172 2.71 6.97 -38.20
N LEU A 173 1.41 6.71 -38.07
CA LEU A 173 0.37 7.13 -39.02
C LEU A 173 -0.57 8.19 -38.42
N GLY A 174 -1.06 9.10 -39.27
CA GLY A 174 -2.08 10.08 -38.87
C GLY A 174 -1.62 11.04 -37.76
N GLY A 175 -2.55 11.40 -36.86
CA GLY A 175 -2.30 12.35 -35.76
C GLY A 175 -1.32 11.87 -34.69
N THR A 176 -1.11 10.55 -34.57
CA THR A 176 -0.22 9.97 -33.54
C THR A 176 1.25 10.12 -33.88
N LYS A 177 1.61 10.31 -35.16
CA LYS A 177 2.99 10.50 -35.61
C LYS A 177 3.67 11.71 -34.96
N ALA A 178 2.91 12.77 -34.70
CA ALA A 178 3.42 14.00 -34.09
C ALA A 178 3.68 13.86 -32.58
N LEU A 179 3.22 12.78 -31.95
CA LEU A 179 3.39 12.54 -30.52
C LEU A 179 4.77 11.94 -30.22
N SER A 180 5.37 12.36 -29.12
CA SER A 180 6.54 11.67 -28.56
C SER A 180 6.17 10.26 -28.10
N ASN A 181 7.14 9.34 -28.06
CA ASN A 181 6.92 7.96 -27.59
C ASN A 181 6.33 7.91 -26.18
N GLY A 182 6.74 8.82 -25.28
CA GLY A 182 6.13 8.96 -23.96
C GLY A 182 4.65 9.38 -24.03
N ALA A 183 4.28 10.31 -24.90
CA ALA A 183 2.88 10.71 -25.09
C ALA A 183 2.03 9.63 -25.79
N LYS A 184 2.65 8.79 -26.63
CA LYS A 184 2.03 7.61 -27.24
C LYS A 184 1.76 6.55 -26.17
N TYR A 185 2.77 6.20 -25.37
CA TYR A 185 2.63 5.30 -24.22
C TYR A 185 1.54 5.77 -23.27
N ASP A 186 1.57 7.04 -22.88
CA ASP A 186 0.62 7.63 -21.94
C ASP A 186 -0.84 7.47 -22.40
N GLY A 187 -1.08 7.66 -23.71
CA GLY A 187 -2.39 7.47 -24.32
C GLY A 187 -2.83 6.01 -24.32
N LEU A 188 -1.91 5.10 -24.69
CA LEU A 188 -2.18 3.65 -24.69
C LEU A 188 -2.45 3.14 -23.27
N ALA A 189 -1.62 3.52 -22.30
CA ALA A 189 -1.78 3.12 -20.89
C ALA A 189 -3.10 3.62 -20.31
N LYS A 190 -3.46 4.88 -20.60
CA LYS A 190 -4.75 5.44 -20.20
C LYS A 190 -5.92 4.69 -20.85
N ALA A 191 -5.83 4.37 -22.14
CA ALA A 191 -6.86 3.62 -22.84
C ALA A 191 -7.04 2.20 -22.26
N VAL A 192 -5.94 1.50 -21.96
CA VAL A 192 -5.99 0.19 -21.29
C VAL A 192 -6.64 0.29 -19.92
N LEU A 193 -6.28 1.29 -19.09
CA LEU A 193 -6.90 1.49 -17.78
C LEU A 193 -8.41 1.77 -17.88
N GLN A 194 -8.84 2.55 -18.87
CA GLN A 194 -10.27 2.84 -19.08
C GLN A 194 -11.05 1.61 -19.58
N LEU A 195 -10.47 0.82 -20.48
CA LEU A 195 -11.07 -0.45 -20.92
C LEU A 195 -11.17 -1.42 -19.75
N TYR A 196 -10.09 -1.56 -18.98
CA TYR A 196 -10.03 -2.38 -17.78
C TYR A 196 -11.12 -2.00 -16.78
N GLU A 197 -11.23 -0.72 -16.44
CA GLU A 197 -12.25 -0.22 -15.50
C GLU A 197 -13.69 -0.49 -15.99
N GLY A 198 -13.92 -0.45 -17.32
CA GLY A 198 -15.22 -0.76 -17.91
C GLY A 198 -15.53 -2.27 -17.98
N GLU A 199 -14.53 -3.11 -18.21
CA GLU A 199 -14.68 -4.57 -18.37
C GLU A 199 -14.67 -5.31 -17.03
N LEU A 200 -13.95 -4.79 -16.05
CA LEU A 200 -13.65 -5.44 -14.77
C LEU A 200 -14.90 -5.91 -14.01
N PRO A 201 -15.98 -5.10 -13.81
CA PRO A 201 -17.12 -5.55 -13.02
C PRO A 201 -17.77 -6.83 -13.57
N LEU A 202 -17.96 -6.89 -14.89
CA LEU A 202 -18.53 -8.06 -15.56
C LEU A 202 -17.53 -9.23 -15.55
N TYR A 203 -16.24 -8.95 -15.80
CA TYR A 203 -15.20 -9.97 -15.78
C TYR A 203 -15.12 -10.65 -14.41
N ALA A 204 -15.02 -9.87 -13.33
CA ALA A 204 -14.91 -10.37 -11.96
C ALA A 204 -16.16 -11.17 -11.57
N GLN A 205 -17.36 -10.70 -11.93
CA GLN A 205 -18.60 -11.43 -11.70
C GLN A 205 -18.61 -12.81 -12.39
N LEU A 206 -18.25 -12.85 -13.68
CA LEU A 206 -18.21 -14.09 -14.45
C LEU A 206 -17.14 -15.06 -13.93
N PHE A 207 -15.96 -14.55 -13.59
CA PHE A 207 -14.87 -15.37 -13.07
C PHE A 207 -15.21 -15.95 -11.70
N THR A 208 -15.75 -15.14 -10.79
CA THR A 208 -16.26 -15.60 -9.48
C THR A 208 -17.28 -16.72 -9.65
N GLN A 209 -18.25 -16.60 -10.58
CA GLN A 209 -19.22 -17.66 -10.85
C GLN A 209 -18.54 -18.96 -11.31
N VAL A 210 -17.52 -18.87 -12.17
CA VAL A 210 -16.73 -20.03 -12.61
C VAL A 210 -16.02 -20.70 -11.43
N CYS A 211 -15.42 -19.91 -10.54
CA CYS A 211 -14.72 -20.42 -9.35
C CYS A 211 -15.68 -21.08 -8.36
N VAL A 212 -16.80 -20.43 -8.04
CA VAL A 212 -17.85 -20.97 -7.16
C VAL A 212 -18.36 -22.32 -7.70
N ASN A 213 -18.67 -22.39 -8.99
CA ASN A 213 -19.10 -23.64 -9.63
C ASN A 213 -18.05 -24.76 -9.56
N LYS A 214 -16.75 -24.42 -9.63
CA LYS A 214 -15.65 -25.39 -9.53
C LYS A 214 -15.41 -25.86 -8.09
N LEU A 215 -15.52 -24.96 -7.13
CA LEU A 215 -15.25 -25.24 -5.72
C LEU A 215 -16.45 -25.90 -5.01
N GLY A 216 -17.65 -25.82 -5.59
CA GLY A 216 -18.87 -26.37 -4.99
C GLY A 216 -19.36 -25.55 -3.80
N ASN A 217 -18.88 -24.30 -3.67
CA ASN A 217 -19.29 -23.38 -2.62
C ASN A 217 -20.62 -22.71 -2.98
N GLU A 218 -21.34 -22.20 -1.97
CA GLU A 218 -22.39 -21.20 -2.22
C GLU A 218 -21.75 -19.91 -2.74
N LEU A 219 -22.53 -19.04 -3.39
CA LEU A 219 -22.05 -17.76 -3.88
C LEU A 219 -21.61 -16.89 -2.69
N VAL A 220 -20.30 -16.86 -2.43
CA VAL A 220 -19.69 -15.97 -1.45
C VAL A 220 -19.38 -14.66 -2.16
N GLU A 221 -19.88 -13.55 -1.63
CA GLU A 221 -19.39 -12.22 -2.03
C GLU A 221 -17.91 -12.13 -1.64
N TYR A 222 -17.05 -11.88 -2.62
CA TYR A 222 -15.63 -11.69 -2.34
C TYR A 222 -15.41 -10.31 -1.69
N ASP A 223 -14.45 -10.23 -0.78
CA ASP A 223 -14.10 -8.97 -0.12
C ASP A 223 -13.53 -7.95 -1.12
N HIS A 224 -14.23 -6.81 -1.26
CA HIS A 224 -13.80 -5.70 -2.11
C HIS A 224 -12.49 -5.05 -1.62
N ASP A 225 -12.16 -5.15 -0.33
CA ASP A 225 -10.99 -4.51 0.28
C ASP A 225 -9.68 -5.18 -0.14
N ILE A 226 -9.70 -6.51 -0.30
CA ILE A 226 -8.56 -7.32 -0.76
C ILE A 226 -8.14 -6.86 -2.15
N ILE A 227 -9.08 -6.39 -2.97
CA ILE A 227 -8.79 -6.17 -4.37
C ILE A 227 -8.35 -4.73 -4.69
N LYS A 228 -8.48 -3.83 -3.72
CA LYS A 228 -7.90 -2.48 -3.78
C LYS A 228 -6.40 -2.53 -4.07
N VAL A 229 -5.71 -3.55 -3.54
CA VAL A 229 -4.27 -3.75 -3.77
C VAL A 229 -3.95 -3.91 -5.26
N VAL A 230 -4.73 -4.71 -5.99
CA VAL A 230 -4.52 -4.92 -7.44
C VAL A 230 -4.71 -3.62 -8.21
N ASP A 231 -5.80 -2.90 -7.94
CA ASP A 231 -6.12 -1.61 -8.57
C ASP A 231 -5.04 -0.57 -8.30
N LEU A 232 -4.60 -0.43 -7.05
CA LEU A 232 -3.58 0.51 -6.62
C LEU A 232 -2.24 0.23 -7.30
N ILE A 233 -1.80 -1.04 -7.30
CA ILE A 233 -0.54 -1.45 -7.92
C ILE A 233 -0.61 -1.24 -9.42
N LEU A 234 -1.58 -1.83 -10.12
CA LEU A 234 -1.70 -1.75 -11.59
C LEU A 234 -1.68 -0.29 -12.06
N THR A 235 -2.55 0.53 -11.46
CA THR A 235 -2.70 1.93 -11.84
C THR A 235 -1.42 2.73 -11.59
N HIS A 236 -0.76 2.51 -10.44
CA HIS A 236 0.50 3.14 -10.12
C HIS A 236 1.63 2.70 -11.07
N ARG A 237 1.79 1.40 -11.33
CA ARG A 237 2.86 0.86 -12.18
C ARG A 237 2.77 1.40 -13.61
N LEU A 238 1.57 1.42 -14.20
CA LEU A 238 1.36 1.97 -15.53
C LEU A 238 1.63 3.49 -15.58
N ALA A 239 1.20 4.23 -14.55
CA ALA A 239 1.51 5.66 -14.47
C ALA A 239 3.03 5.92 -14.34
N LEU A 240 3.73 5.11 -13.54
CA LEU A 240 5.17 5.25 -13.30
C LEU A 240 6.02 4.96 -14.54
N LYS A 241 5.66 3.92 -15.30
CA LYS A 241 6.34 3.51 -16.54
C LYS A 241 6.32 4.59 -17.64
N SER A 242 5.43 5.57 -17.54
CA SER A 242 5.43 6.79 -18.37
C SER A 242 6.79 7.49 -18.43
N ASP A 243 7.47 7.58 -17.28
CA ASP A 243 8.75 8.27 -17.19
C ASP A 243 9.88 7.48 -17.88
N CYS A 244 9.79 6.14 -17.87
CA CYS A 244 10.68 5.26 -18.63
C CYS A 244 10.45 5.40 -20.14
N ALA A 245 9.18 5.36 -20.59
CA ALA A 245 8.79 5.45 -21.99
C ALA A 245 9.19 6.80 -22.63
N ALA A 246 9.21 7.87 -21.84
CA ALA A 246 9.58 9.19 -22.31
C ALA A 246 11.11 9.39 -22.49
N GLY A 247 11.95 8.43 -22.12
CA GLY A 247 13.42 8.52 -22.22
C GLY A 247 14.01 9.72 -21.46
N ARG A 248 13.27 10.26 -20.49
CA ARG A 248 13.64 11.51 -19.81
C ARG A 248 14.75 11.21 -18.80
N LYS A 249 15.92 11.86 -18.96
CA LYS A 249 17.02 11.84 -17.98
C LYS A 249 16.66 12.43 -16.61
N LYS A 250 15.51 13.11 -16.50
CA LYS A 250 14.96 13.66 -15.26
C LYS A 250 13.54 13.13 -15.07
N VAL A 251 13.33 12.42 -13.96
CA VAL A 251 12.02 12.07 -13.40
C VAL A 251 11.16 13.34 -13.32
N ARG A 252 9.86 13.24 -13.58
CA ARG A 252 8.94 14.39 -13.42
C ARG A 252 9.08 14.97 -12.01
N LYS A 253 9.04 16.31 -11.88
CA LYS A 253 9.02 16.99 -10.57
C LYS A 253 7.83 16.57 -9.69
N GLU A 254 6.73 16.18 -10.32
CA GLU A 254 5.52 15.65 -9.68
C GLU A 254 5.40 14.19 -10.08
N MET A 255 5.87 13.29 -9.20
CA MET A 255 5.67 11.86 -9.32
C MET A 255 4.36 11.49 -8.62
N LEU A 256 3.60 10.55 -9.17
CA LEU A 256 2.52 9.93 -8.42
C LEU A 256 3.13 9.32 -7.16
N GLN A 257 2.58 9.67 -5.99
CA GLN A 257 3.05 9.12 -4.72
C GLN A 257 2.82 7.61 -4.70
N LEU A 258 3.66 6.87 -3.97
CA LEU A 258 3.38 5.46 -3.70
C LEU A 258 2.04 5.33 -2.96
N PRO A 259 1.26 4.25 -3.16
CA PRO A 259 -0.04 4.08 -2.50
C PRO A 259 0.00 4.26 -0.98
N ALA A 260 0.99 3.66 -0.31
CA ALA A 260 1.15 3.82 1.14
C ALA A 260 1.44 5.28 1.54
N GLU A 261 2.29 6.00 0.79
CA GLU A 261 2.55 7.41 1.07
C GLU A 261 1.30 8.27 0.87
N TYR A 262 0.56 8.01 -0.20
CA TYR A 262 -0.66 8.74 -0.54
C TYR A 262 -1.68 8.67 0.59
N ILE A 263 -1.98 7.47 1.10
CA ILE A 263 -2.99 7.30 2.15
C ILE A 263 -2.55 7.93 3.46
N TYR A 264 -1.29 7.80 3.85
CA TYR A 264 -0.78 8.40 5.08
C TYR A 264 -0.72 9.94 5.04
N VAL A 265 -0.56 10.52 3.85
CA VAL A 265 -0.68 11.97 3.64
C VAL A 265 -2.15 12.40 3.73
N ARG A 266 -3.06 11.65 3.08
CA ARG A 266 -4.48 12.02 2.97
C ARG A 266 -5.26 11.87 4.27
N LEU A 267 -5.04 10.79 5.01
CA LEU A 267 -5.71 10.55 6.30
C LEU A 267 -5.38 11.64 7.34
N ASN A 268 -4.28 12.36 7.18
CA ASN A 268 -3.83 13.40 8.10
C ASN A 268 -3.76 14.79 7.47
N GLY A 269 -4.67 15.12 6.55
CA GLY A 269 -4.85 16.50 6.09
C GLY A 269 -3.66 17.07 5.31
N ASN A 270 -2.96 16.24 4.53
CA ASN A 270 -1.77 16.58 3.74
C ASN A 270 -0.50 16.87 4.56
N LEU A 271 -0.38 16.27 5.75
CA LEU A 271 0.87 16.24 6.51
C LEU A 271 1.91 15.29 5.90
N LYS A 272 3.15 15.32 6.40
CA LYS A 272 4.24 14.45 5.92
C LYS A 272 3.94 12.98 6.26
N ALA A 273 3.93 12.12 5.25
CA ALA A 273 3.69 10.67 5.37
C ALA A 273 4.50 10.03 6.52
N ASP A 274 5.77 10.39 6.64
CA ASP A 274 6.70 9.84 7.64
C ASP A 274 6.20 10.05 9.08
N SER A 275 5.56 11.18 9.37
CA SER A 275 5.04 11.47 10.71
C SER A 275 3.85 10.56 11.04
N THR A 276 2.98 10.33 10.07
CA THR A 276 1.84 9.41 10.22
C THR A 276 2.33 7.96 10.38
N LYS A 277 3.24 7.51 9.52
CA LYS A 277 3.82 6.17 9.59
C LYS A 277 4.46 5.92 10.95
N ALA A 278 5.26 6.87 11.43
CA ALA A 278 5.86 6.80 12.76
C ALA A 278 4.81 6.69 13.88
N ALA A 279 3.70 7.44 13.80
CA ALA A 279 2.65 7.37 14.80
C ALA A 279 1.96 5.99 14.83
N TYR A 280 1.54 5.46 13.68
CA TYR A 280 0.95 4.12 13.58
C TYR A 280 1.90 3.03 14.09
N ARG A 281 3.18 3.15 13.75
CA ARG A 281 4.23 2.25 14.22
C ARG A 281 4.35 2.24 15.75
N TRP A 282 4.33 3.42 16.37
CA TRP A 282 4.43 3.50 17.83
C TRP A 282 3.20 2.95 18.55
N LEU A 283 2.00 3.11 17.98
CA LEU A 283 0.79 2.47 18.51
C LEU A 283 0.97 0.94 18.54
N PHE A 284 1.45 0.37 17.42
CA PHE A 284 1.76 -1.05 17.33
C PHE A 284 2.81 -1.50 18.35
N ILE A 285 3.93 -0.80 18.47
CA ILE A 285 4.99 -1.13 19.43
C ILE A 285 4.45 -1.14 20.86
N LYS A 286 3.58 -0.20 21.21
CA LYS A 286 3.01 -0.10 22.55
C LYS A 286 2.04 -1.24 22.85
N ALA A 287 1.18 -1.61 21.90
CA ALA A 287 0.31 -2.77 21.99
C ALA A 287 1.11 -4.09 22.12
N TRP A 288 2.14 -4.25 21.29
CA TRP A 288 3.05 -5.39 21.36
C TRP A 288 3.78 -5.47 22.70
N ALA A 289 4.33 -4.34 23.18
CA ALA A 289 5.04 -4.28 24.46
C ALA A 289 4.12 -4.61 25.64
N TYR A 290 2.87 -4.15 25.61
CA TYR A 290 1.87 -4.47 26.63
C TYR A 290 1.67 -5.99 26.75
N SER A 291 1.37 -6.66 25.64
CA SER A 291 1.22 -8.12 25.60
C SER A 291 2.49 -8.85 26.06
N TYR A 292 3.66 -8.44 25.54
CA TYR A 292 4.95 -9.07 25.86
C TYR A 292 5.32 -9.00 27.34
N LEU A 293 5.10 -7.84 27.99
CA LEU A 293 5.45 -7.62 29.40
C LEU A 293 4.56 -8.38 30.39
N LYS A 294 3.33 -8.74 30.01
CA LYS A 294 2.45 -9.60 30.83
C LYS A 294 3.09 -10.97 31.10
N ILE A 295 3.84 -11.47 30.12
CA ILE A 295 4.46 -12.80 30.16
C ILE A 295 5.95 -12.70 30.53
N ASN A 296 6.61 -11.61 30.18
CA ASN A 296 8.04 -11.38 30.43
C ASN A 296 8.27 -10.10 31.25
N PRO A 297 8.02 -10.10 32.58
CA PRO A 297 8.24 -8.92 33.41
C PRO A 297 9.72 -8.51 33.41
N MET A 298 10.02 -7.31 32.92
CA MET A 298 11.39 -6.81 32.81
C MET A 298 11.49 -5.29 32.94
N SER A 299 12.72 -4.78 33.00
CA SER A 299 12.94 -3.32 33.04
C SER A 299 12.72 -2.70 31.66
N LEU A 300 12.45 -1.38 31.63
CA LEU A 300 12.34 -0.61 30.39
C LEU A 300 13.60 -0.73 29.52
N SER A 301 14.77 -0.82 30.16
CA SER A 301 16.05 -0.96 29.46
C SER A 301 16.16 -2.32 28.77
N ASP A 302 15.66 -3.38 29.39
CA ASP A 302 15.69 -4.72 28.80
C ASP A 302 14.68 -4.83 27.65
N LEU A 303 13.48 -4.27 27.82
CA LEU A 303 12.49 -4.19 26.75
C LEU A 303 13.04 -3.42 25.53
N ALA A 304 13.67 -2.25 25.75
CA ALA A 304 14.30 -1.49 24.68
C ALA A 304 15.39 -2.30 23.96
N ARG A 305 16.15 -3.14 24.70
CA ARG A 305 17.15 -4.03 24.11
C ARG A 305 16.55 -5.18 23.29
N VAL A 306 15.38 -5.68 23.69
CA VAL A 306 14.65 -6.69 22.91
C VAL A 306 14.19 -6.10 21.58
N ILE A 307 13.46 -4.98 21.63
CA ILE A 307 12.92 -4.32 20.44
C ILE A 307 14.06 -3.88 19.50
N ALA A 308 15.17 -3.33 20.02
CA ALA A 308 16.31 -2.84 19.22
C ALA A 308 16.94 -3.88 18.28
N LYS A 309 16.76 -5.18 18.56
CA LYS A 309 17.35 -6.27 17.80
C LYS A 309 16.50 -6.74 16.63
N ASP A 310 15.27 -6.25 16.51
CA ASP A 310 14.35 -6.65 15.44
C ASP A 310 14.08 -5.48 14.49
N ASP A 311 14.43 -5.67 13.22
CA ASP A 311 14.20 -4.71 12.14
C ASP A 311 12.72 -4.37 11.95
N ARG A 312 11.82 -5.30 12.31
CA ARG A 312 10.37 -5.13 12.22
C ARG A 312 9.80 -4.08 13.16
N PHE A 313 10.58 -3.42 14.01
CA PHE A 313 10.10 -2.26 14.80
C PHE A 313 10.62 -0.91 14.28
N PHE A 314 11.53 -0.90 13.30
CA PHE A 314 12.18 0.34 12.84
C PHE A 314 11.74 0.75 11.43
N TYR A 315 11.95 2.05 11.12
CA TYR A 315 11.69 2.70 9.84
C TYR A 315 12.98 2.75 9.01
N ARG A 316 12.91 2.40 7.73
CA ARG A 316 14.04 2.23 6.79
C ARG A 316 14.79 3.53 6.49
N ASP A 317 14.20 4.71 6.71
CA ASP A 317 14.88 5.97 6.33
C ASP A 317 15.73 6.58 7.44
N SER A 318 15.49 6.26 8.72
CA SER A 318 16.29 6.80 9.82
C SER A 318 17.44 5.88 10.25
N MET A 319 17.33 4.56 9.98
CA MET A 319 18.31 3.56 10.41
C MET A 319 18.38 2.38 9.42
N HIS A 320 19.59 2.00 9.02
CA HIS A 320 19.82 0.82 8.17
C HIS A 320 19.23 -0.45 8.81
N LEU A 321 18.85 -1.45 8.00
CA LEU A 321 18.49 -2.78 8.50
C LEU A 321 19.72 -3.49 9.08
N LEU A 322 19.52 -4.30 10.11
CA LEU A 322 20.59 -5.10 10.70
C LEU A 322 21.16 -6.09 9.67
N SER A 323 20.33 -6.58 8.75
CA SER A 323 20.74 -7.46 7.64
C SER A 323 21.69 -6.79 6.63
N TYR A 324 21.73 -5.45 6.58
CA TYR A 324 22.64 -4.71 5.70
C TYR A 324 23.99 -4.39 6.36
N CYS A 325 24.16 -4.67 7.65
CA CYS A 325 25.43 -4.48 8.35
C CYS A 325 26.44 -5.54 7.87
N LYS A 326 27.64 -5.11 7.47
CA LYS A 326 28.67 -5.99 6.90
C LYS A 326 29.54 -6.64 7.97
N SER A 327 29.50 -6.12 9.19
CA SER A 327 30.25 -6.64 10.32
C SER A 327 29.41 -6.68 11.59
N GLU A 328 29.83 -7.53 12.54
CA GLU A 328 29.23 -7.61 13.87
C GLU A 328 29.39 -6.29 14.65
N ALA A 329 30.52 -5.59 14.47
CA ALA A 329 30.75 -4.29 15.08
C ALA A 329 29.73 -3.24 14.59
N GLU A 330 29.52 -3.14 13.28
CA GLU A 330 28.50 -2.24 12.69
C GLU A 330 27.09 -2.58 13.18
N ARG A 331 26.78 -3.88 13.30
CA ARG A 331 25.49 -4.36 13.80
C ARG A 331 25.28 -3.95 15.26
N ASN A 332 26.29 -4.13 16.12
CA ASN A 332 26.20 -3.77 17.54
C ASN A 332 26.07 -2.26 17.74
N ASP A 333 26.84 -1.46 16.98
CA ASP A 333 26.72 0.01 16.99
C ASP A 333 25.31 0.47 16.60
N LEU A 334 24.70 -0.18 15.60
CA LEU A 334 23.33 0.12 15.17
C LEU A 334 22.30 -0.28 16.25
N ILE A 335 22.44 -1.46 16.86
CA ILE A 335 21.58 -1.89 17.97
C ILE A 335 21.68 -0.91 19.16
N ASP A 336 22.88 -0.41 19.48
CA ASP A 336 23.07 0.56 20.57
C ASP A 336 22.40 1.90 20.27
N LYS A 337 22.45 2.38 19.01
CA LYS A 337 21.72 3.58 18.58
C LYS A 337 20.21 3.40 18.70
N ARG A 338 19.69 2.28 18.18
CA ARG A 338 18.27 1.91 18.29
C ARG A 338 17.80 1.83 19.73
N PHE A 339 18.60 1.17 20.59
CA PHE A 339 18.34 1.05 22.02
C PHE A 339 18.24 2.42 22.68
N LEU A 340 19.15 3.34 22.40
CA LEU A 340 19.14 4.68 23.01
C LEU A 340 17.89 5.47 22.60
N ASP A 341 17.51 5.41 21.33
CA ASP A 341 16.30 6.05 20.81
C ASP A 341 15.03 5.48 21.45
N LEU A 342 14.88 4.16 21.44
CA LEU A 342 13.77 3.45 22.10
C LEU A 342 13.69 3.77 23.59
N LYS A 343 14.82 3.74 24.30
CA LYS A 343 14.85 4.03 25.73
C LYS A 343 14.33 5.43 26.02
N ASN A 344 14.68 6.41 25.18
CA ASN A 344 14.19 7.76 25.31
C ASN A 344 12.68 7.83 25.05
N GLU A 345 12.17 7.19 23.99
CA GLU A 345 10.74 7.20 23.67
C GLU A 345 9.89 6.46 24.71
N LEU A 346 10.26 5.22 25.08
CA LEU A 346 9.56 4.44 26.11
C LEU A 346 9.53 5.18 27.46
N SER A 347 10.59 5.92 27.80
CA SER A 347 10.62 6.69 29.05
C SER A 347 9.58 7.81 29.10
N LYS A 348 9.14 8.30 27.94
CA LYS A 348 8.06 9.30 27.83
C LYS A 348 6.71 8.66 28.07
N TRP A 349 6.49 7.42 27.60
CA TRP A 349 5.25 6.68 27.82
C TRP A 349 5.01 6.46 29.31
N ASN A 350 6.06 6.08 30.05
CA ASN A 350 5.97 5.86 31.50
C ASN A 350 5.59 7.12 32.31
N LYS A 351 5.76 8.31 31.74
CA LYS A 351 5.54 9.59 32.41
C LYS A 351 4.28 10.30 31.93
N ASN A 352 3.56 9.75 30.96
CA ASN A 352 2.43 10.43 30.36
C ASN A 352 1.14 10.10 31.12
N GLU A 353 0.52 11.12 31.72
CA GLU A 353 -0.78 11.02 32.40
C GLU A 353 -1.91 11.63 31.55
N ASP A 354 -1.63 12.00 30.28
CA ASP A 354 -2.61 12.64 29.39
C ASP A 354 -3.75 11.67 29.01
N SER A 355 -4.99 12.15 29.15
CA SER A 355 -6.21 11.45 28.76
C SER A 355 -6.30 11.15 27.26
N GLU A 356 -5.60 11.90 26.42
CA GLU A 356 -5.59 11.68 24.97
C GLU A 356 -4.52 10.68 24.51
N GLY A 357 -3.59 10.28 25.37
CA GLY A 357 -2.48 9.39 25.04
C GLY A 357 -1.30 10.07 24.36
N PHE A 358 -0.14 9.39 24.35
CA PHE A 358 1.11 9.95 23.85
C PHE A 358 1.11 10.15 22.34
N ILE A 359 0.40 9.26 21.63
CA ILE A 359 0.39 9.19 20.17
C ILE A 359 -0.98 9.59 19.65
N ASN A 360 -2.05 9.17 20.35
CA ASN A 360 -3.41 9.44 19.94
C ASN A 360 -3.75 10.94 19.95
N GLY A 361 -3.30 11.73 20.95
CA GLY A 361 -3.41 13.19 20.92
C GLY A 361 -2.70 13.83 19.72
N LYS A 362 -1.56 13.27 19.26
CA LYS A 362 -0.88 13.73 18.04
C LYS A 362 -1.64 13.33 16.77
N LEU A 363 -2.10 12.09 16.65
CA LEU A 363 -2.89 11.63 15.50
C LEU A 363 -4.20 12.43 15.34
N ILE A 364 -4.92 12.66 16.44
CA ILE A 364 -6.16 13.43 16.47
C ILE A 364 -5.88 14.92 16.21
N ALA A 365 -4.94 15.56 16.92
CA ALA A 365 -4.62 16.98 16.73
C ALA A 365 -4.04 17.27 15.33
N MET A 366 -3.38 16.29 14.70
CA MET A 366 -2.90 16.38 13.32
C MET A 366 -4.04 16.30 12.31
N SER A 367 -5.07 15.49 12.55
CA SER A 367 -6.27 15.42 11.71
C SER A 367 -7.12 16.70 11.73
N GLN A 368 -7.19 17.38 12.88
CA GLN A 368 -7.98 18.62 13.07
C GLN A 368 -7.35 19.88 12.47
N ARG A 369 -6.08 19.84 12.06
CA ARG A 369 -5.39 20.98 11.41
C ARG A 369 -5.61 21.04 9.89
N GLY A 370 -6.30 20.05 9.32
CA GLY A 370 -6.60 19.94 7.89
C GLY A 370 -8.05 20.19 7.51
N SER A 371 -8.91 20.64 8.44
CA SER A 371 -10.31 21.02 8.20
C SER A 371 -10.47 22.50 7.89
#